data_AF-A0A848X7I0-F1
#
_entry.id   AF-A0A848X7I0-F1
#
_cell.length_a   1.000
_cell.length_b   1.000
_cell.length_c   1.000
_cell.angle_alpha   90.00
_cell.angle_beta   90.00
_cell.angle_gamma   90.00
#
_symmetry.space_group_name_H-M   'P 1'
#
loop_
_entity.id
_entity.type
_entity.pdbx_description
1 polymer ?
#
loop_
_entity_poly.entity_id
_entity_poly.type
_entity_poly.pdbx_seq_one_letter_code
_entity_poly.pdbx_strand_id
1 'polypeptide(L)'
;MIPPPRPIVIHSGARIRADHEEMKQLNGWVLDAQTTIEEDPSFLLIRSSTLEEQMPWEGMVLGEDSVTVEIPLGGQDATLVYDIYGFLHLMNQMGRLDEWLPEVADATGYDLERAIVERIADAWILGRSVFDTLPFGPLDELSYAENAGFLDAYIFTARPDEFGTARTEWARANPGRVEEYREWFRETFNQEPPGLRN
;
A
#
# COMPACT_ATOMS: atom_id res chain seq x y z
N MET A 1 -14.04 -15.32 12.83
CA MET A 1 -13.43 -14.71 14.03
C MET A 1 -11.93 -14.72 13.82
N ILE A 2 -11.26 -13.58 13.87
CA ILE A 2 -9.81 -13.47 13.68
C ILE A 2 -9.07 -13.47 15.04
N PRO A 3 -7.81 -13.92 15.10
CA PRO A 3 -6.94 -13.74 16.27
C PRO A 3 -6.87 -12.27 16.72
N PRO A 4 -6.59 -12.00 18.01
CA PRO A 4 -6.31 -10.64 18.46
C PRO A 4 -5.03 -10.11 17.79
N PRO A 5 -5.01 -8.87 17.26
CA PRO A 5 -3.84 -8.30 16.63
C PRO A 5 -2.67 -8.19 17.60
N ARG A 6 -1.49 -8.56 17.14
CA ARG A 6 -0.24 -8.41 17.88
C ARG A 6 0.45 -7.10 17.47
N PRO A 7 1.17 -6.44 18.39
CA PRO A 7 1.98 -5.28 18.01
C PRO A 7 3.01 -5.66 16.95
N ILE A 8 3.06 -4.88 15.88
CA ILE A 8 4.15 -4.95 14.90
C ILE A 8 5.29 -4.13 15.48
N VAL A 9 6.51 -4.67 15.49
CA VAL A 9 7.69 -4.00 16.03
C VAL A 9 8.84 -4.17 15.04
N ILE A 10 9.47 -3.07 14.66
CA ILE A 10 10.68 -3.07 13.81
C ILE A 10 11.95 -2.87 14.63
N HIS A 11 13.12 -2.94 13.99
CA HIS A 11 14.42 -2.93 14.66
C HIS A 11 14.69 -1.69 15.53
N SER A 12 14.12 -0.52 15.18
CA SER A 12 14.24 0.72 15.98
C SER A 12 13.38 0.69 17.26
N GLY A 13 12.49 -0.28 17.39
CA GLY A 13 11.53 -0.35 18.49
C GLY A 13 10.24 0.44 18.26
N ALA A 14 10.09 1.10 17.10
CA ALA A 14 8.83 1.68 16.66
C ALA A 14 7.74 0.60 16.58
N ARG A 15 6.48 1.00 16.84
CA ARG A 15 5.38 0.04 16.97
C ARG A 15 4.10 0.51 16.30
N ILE A 16 3.42 -0.42 15.65
CA ILE A 16 2.01 -0.28 15.26
C ILE A 16 1.16 -1.15 16.18
N ARG A 17 0.04 -0.61 16.64
CA ARG A 17 -0.99 -1.33 17.41
C ARG A 17 -2.31 -1.22 16.67
N ALA A 18 -2.67 -2.28 15.95
CA ALA A 18 -3.93 -2.34 15.23
C ALA A 18 -5.11 -2.56 16.18
N ASP A 19 -6.23 -1.90 15.90
CA ASP A 19 -7.49 -2.14 16.60
C ASP A 19 -8.14 -3.47 16.14
N HIS A 20 -8.69 -4.24 17.08
CA HIS A 20 -9.22 -5.57 16.76
C HIS A 20 -10.52 -5.51 15.94
N GLU A 21 -11.38 -4.51 16.17
CA GLU A 21 -12.63 -4.38 15.42
C GLU A 21 -12.37 -3.84 14.00
N GLU A 22 -11.44 -2.91 13.84
CA GLU A 22 -10.98 -2.45 12.53
C GLU A 22 -10.40 -3.62 11.71
N MET A 23 -9.51 -4.42 12.31
CA MET A 23 -8.93 -5.59 11.62
C MET A 23 -9.98 -6.65 11.24
N LYS A 24 -11.07 -6.79 12.01
CA LYS A 24 -12.18 -7.70 11.64
C LYS A 24 -12.91 -7.22 10.40
N GLN A 25 -13.22 -5.92 10.33
CA GLN A 25 -13.90 -5.33 9.18
C GLN A 25 -13.04 -5.43 7.94
N LEU A 26 -11.77 -5.04 8.07
CA LEU A 26 -10.78 -5.12 7.00
C LEU A 26 -10.57 -6.55 6.52
N ASN A 27 -10.51 -7.53 7.42
CA ASN A 27 -10.40 -8.94 7.03
C ASN A 27 -11.60 -9.42 6.20
N GLY A 28 -12.82 -8.96 6.51
CA GLY A 28 -13.99 -9.28 5.67
C GLY A 28 -13.79 -8.78 4.24
N TRP A 29 -13.42 -7.51 4.11
CA TRP A 29 -13.14 -6.88 2.82
C TRP A 29 -12.00 -7.57 2.04
N VAL A 30 -10.89 -7.91 2.73
CA VAL A 30 -9.74 -8.59 2.11
C VAL A 30 -10.12 -9.97 1.59
N LEU A 31 -10.95 -10.72 2.34
CA LEU A 31 -11.44 -12.03 1.88
C LEU A 31 -12.34 -11.90 0.65
N ASP A 32 -13.24 -10.91 0.63
CA ASP A 32 -14.12 -10.67 -0.52
C ASP A 32 -13.30 -10.28 -1.76
N ALA A 33 -12.28 -9.44 -1.60
CA ALA A 33 -11.36 -9.06 -2.66
C ALA A 33 -10.56 -10.26 -3.16
N GLN A 34 -10.00 -11.07 -2.26
CA GLN A 34 -9.27 -12.28 -2.62
C GLN A 34 -10.15 -13.26 -3.39
N THR A 35 -11.36 -13.55 -2.91
CA THR A 35 -12.30 -14.42 -3.60
C THR A 35 -12.64 -13.87 -4.98
N THR A 36 -12.85 -12.57 -5.13
CA THR A 36 -13.14 -11.96 -6.43
C THR A 36 -11.95 -12.08 -7.39
N ILE A 37 -10.73 -11.81 -6.92
CA ILE A 37 -9.50 -11.97 -7.72
C ILE A 37 -9.34 -13.42 -8.21
N GLU A 38 -9.75 -14.40 -7.40
CA GLU A 38 -9.62 -15.82 -7.73
C GLU A 38 -10.77 -16.35 -8.62
N GLU A 39 -11.99 -15.82 -8.47
CA GLU A 39 -13.20 -16.42 -9.03
C GLU A 39 -13.88 -15.59 -10.13
N ASP A 40 -13.68 -14.27 -10.23
CA ASP A 40 -14.33 -13.42 -11.24
C ASP A 40 -13.68 -13.61 -12.62
N PRO A 41 -14.38 -14.20 -13.60
CA PRO A 41 -13.81 -14.46 -14.92
C PRO A 41 -13.80 -13.23 -15.84
N SER A 42 -14.32 -12.07 -15.39
CA SER A 42 -14.41 -10.85 -16.20
C SER A 42 -13.07 -10.11 -16.33
N PHE A 43 -12.06 -10.49 -15.56
CA PHE A 43 -10.72 -9.93 -15.64
C PHE A 43 -9.65 -10.99 -15.36
N LEU A 44 -8.39 -10.63 -15.59
CA LEU A 44 -7.25 -11.48 -15.30
C LEU A 44 -6.15 -10.75 -14.50
N LEU A 45 -5.83 -11.28 -13.33
CA LEU A 45 -4.65 -10.88 -12.56
C LEU A 45 -3.48 -11.84 -12.85
N ILE A 46 -2.38 -11.28 -13.34
CA ILE A 46 -1.17 -12.02 -13.71
C ILE A 46 -0.07 -11.67 -12.71
N ARG A 47 0.50 -12.70 -12.08
CA ARG A 47 1.66 -12.55 -11.20
C ARG A 47 2.92 -12.91 -11.97
N SER A 48 3.87 -11.99 -12.02
CA SER A 48 5.25 -12.26 -12.40
C SER A 48 6.16 -12.14 -11.17
N SER A 49 7.41 -12.55 -11.31
CA SER A 49 8.39 -12.46 -10.22
C SER A 49 9.56 -11.58 -10.61
N THR A 50 10.07 -10.81 -9.64
CA THR A 50 11.27 -9.99 -9.79
C THR A 50 12.30 -10.30 -8.70
N LEU A 51 13.58 -10.05 -9.01
CA LEU A 51 14.66 -10.08 -8.03
C LEU A 51 14.79 -8.74 -7.27
N GLU A 52 14.17 -7.68 -7.79
CA GLU A 52 14.24 -6.36 -7.21
C GLU A 52 13.25 -6.24 -6.04
N GLU A 53 13.73 -5.73 -4.92
CA GLU A 53 12.84 -5.33 -3.83
C GLU A 53 12.23 -3.98 -4.20
N GLN A 54 10.94 -3.99 -4.52
CA GLN A 54 10.21 -2.83 -5.04
C GLN A 54 8.87 -2.65 -4.32
N MET A 55 8.16 -1.58 -4.66
CA MET A 55 6.78 -1.29 -4.27
C MET A 55 5.79 -1.82 -5.32
N PRO A 56 4.51 -2.03 -4.96
CA PRO A 56 3.49 -2.53 -5.90
C PRO A 56 3.33 -1.70 -7.18
N TRP A 57 3.54 -0.39 -7.12
CA TRP A 57 3.43 0.49 -8.28
C TRP A 57 4.58 0.39 -9.29
N GLU A 58 5.76 -0.11 -8.89
CA GLU A 58 6.96 -0.06 -9.75
C GLU A 58 6.90 -1.10 -10.88
N GLY A 59 6.28 -2.25 -10.64
CA GLY A 59 6.17 -3.35 -11.61
C GLY A 59 4.75 -3.64 -12.10
N MET A 60 3.78 -2.75 -11.83
CA MET A 60 2.40 -2.94 -12.27
C MET A 60 2.20 -2.53 -13.74
N VAL A 61 1.54 -3.37 -14.51
CA VAL A 61 1.14 -3.06 -15.90
C VAL A 61 -0.35 -3.31 -16.08
N LEU A 62 -1.10 -2.26 -16.40
CA LEU A 62 -2.54 -2.33 -16.68
C LEU A 62 -2.81 -2.63 -18.17
N GLY A 63 -3.73 -3.55 -18.40
CA GLY A 63 -4.42 -3.81 -19.65
C GLY A 63 -5.85 -3.26 -19.63
N GLU A 64 -6.68 -3.72 -20.57
CA GLU A 64 -8.11 -3.35 -20.63
C GLU A 64 -8.92 -4.13 -19.58
N ASP A 65 -8.69 -5.43 -19.50
CA ASP A 65 -9.36 -6.41 -18.63
C ASP A 65 -8.36 -7.24 -17.82
N SER A 66 -7.10 -6.81 -17.75
CA SER A 66 -6.04 -7.54 -17.07
C SER A 66 -5.06 -6.60 -16.38
N VAL A 67 -4.39 -7.13 -15.36
CA VAL A 67 -3.31 -6.44 -14.66
C VAL A 67 -2.18 -7.42 -14.39
N THR A 68 -0.95 -7.01 -14.70
CA THR A 68 0.24 -7.73 -14.27
C THR A 68 0.82 -7.05 -13.03
N VAL A 69 1.19 -7.83 -12.03
CA VAL A 69 1.92 -7.37 -10.85
C VAL A 69 3.21 -8.18 -10.69
N GLU A 70 4.32 -7.50 -10.47
CA GLU A 70 5.62 -8.13 -10.23
C GLU A 70 5.86 -8.33 -8.73
N ILE A 71 5.88 -9.58 -8.28
CA ILE A 71 6.11 -9.95 -6.89
C ILE A 71 7.61 -10.14 -6.64
N PRO A 72 8.23 -9.41 -5.70
CA PRO A 72 9.60 -9.66 -5.29
C PRO A 72 9.75 -11.06 -4.72
N LEU A 73 10.79 -11.80 -5.14
CA LEU A 73 11.02 -13.17 -4.68
C LEU A 73 11.17 -13.28 -3.15
N GLY A 74 11.69 -12.22 -2.50
CA GLY A 74 11.78 -12.11 -1.04
C GLY A 74 10.47 -11.76 -0.32
N GLY A 75 9.40 -11.42 -1.05
CA GLY A 75 8.14 -10.90 -0.53
C GLY A 75 6.93 -11.80 -0.82
N GLN A 76 7.07 -13.14 -0.74
CA GLN A 76 5.95 -14.06 -1.02
C GLN A 76 4.71 -13.77 -0.15
N ASP A 77 4.94 -13.42 1.11
CA ASP A 77 3.91 -13.02 2.08
C ASP A 77 3.23 -11.68 1.73
N ALA A 78 3.83 -10.88 0.84
CA ALA A 78 3.27 -9.63 0.30
C ALA A 78 2.38 -9.84 -0.93
N THR A 79 2.29 -11.07 -1.48
CA THR A 79 1.57 -11.34 -2.74
C THR A 79 0.16 -10.78 -2.75
N LEU A 80 -0.63 -11.03 -1.70
CA LEU A 80 -2.02 -10.56 -1.64
C LEU A 80 -2.12 -9.03 -1.65
N VAL A 81 -1.16 -8.33 -1.04
CA VAL A 81 -1.16 -6.86 -1.02
C VAL A 81 -0.87 -6.31 -2.42
N TYR A 82 0.06 -6.94 -3.15
CA TYR A 82 0.32 -6.61 -4.55
C TYR A 82 -0.88 -6.92 -5.44
N ASP A 83 -1.54 -8.06 -5.22
CA ASP A 83 -2.73 -8.42 -5.97
C ASP A 83 -3.85 -7.40 -5.75
N ILE A 84 -4.09 -7.00 -4.48
CA ILE A 84 -5.09 -5.98 -4.14
C ILE A 84 -4.75 -4.64 -4.80
N TYR A 85 -3.48 -4.24 -4.80
CA TYR A 85 -3.05 -3.02 -5.49
C TYR A 85 -3.43 -3.06 -6.98
N GLY A 86 -3.00 -4.10 -7.70
CA GLY A 86 -3.30 -4.26 -9.11
C GLY A 86 -4.80 -4.39 -9.39
N PHE A 87 -5.50 -5.14 -8.54
CA PHE A 87 -6.95 -5.32 -8.61
C PHE A 87 -7.71 -4.01 -8.50
N LEU A 88 -7.39 -3.15 -7.52
CA LEU A 88 -8.08 -1.87 -7.34
C LEU A 88 -7.88 -0.93 -8.55
N HIS A 89 -6.67 -0.88 -9.09
CA HIS A 89 -6.40 -0.13 -10.32
C HIS A 89 -7.17 -0.69 -11.52
N LEU A 90 -7.29 -2.02 -11.63
CA LEU A 90 -8.06 -2.66 -12.69
C LEU A 90 -9.57 -2.41 -12.53
N MET A 91 -10.11 -2.47 -11.31
CA MET A 91 -11.51 -2.14 -11.04
C MET A 91 -11.81 -0.68 -11.39
N ASN A 92 -10.90 0.24 -11.13
CA ASN A 92 -11.02 1.62 -11.60
C ASN A 92 -11.06 1.71 -13.14
N GLN A 93 -10.15 1.03 -13.83
CA GLN A 93 -10.12 0.98 -15.30
C GLN A 93 -11.41 0.41 -15.89
N MET A 94 -11.99 -0.58 -15.23
CA MET A 94 -13.25 -1.23 -15.63
C MET A 94 -14.50 -0.49 -15.17
N GLY A 95 -14.37 0.62 -14.44
CA GLY A 95 -15.50 1.40 -13.91
C GLY A 95 -16.30 0.70 -12.81
N ARG A 96 -15.64 -0.14 -12.01
CA ARG A 96 -16.20 -0.96 -10.92
C ARG A 96 -15.58 -0.67 -9.55
N LEU A 97 -14.81 0.42 -9.43
CA LEU A 97 -14.09 0.73 -8.18
C LEU A 97 -15.04 0.99 -7.00
N ASP A 98 -16.23 1.53 -7.27
CA ASP A 98 -17.26 1.83 -6.28
C ASP A 98 -17.75 0.58 -5.52
N GLU A 99 -17.62 -0.62 -6.12
CA GLU A 99 -17.86 -1.90 -5.43
C GLU A 99 -16.87 -2.14 -4.27
N TRP A 100 -15.68 -1.54 -4.34
CA TRP A 100 -14.53 -1.87 -3.47
C TRP A 100 -14.08 -0.71 -2.58
N LEU A 101 -14.10 0.51 -3.11
CA LEU A 101 -13.74 1.76 -2.45
C LEU A 101 -14.81 2.84 -2.71
N PRO A 102 -16.05 2.64 -2.23
CA PRO A 102 -17.16 3.57 -2.50
C PRO A 102 -16.89 5.00 -2.00
N GLU A 103 -16.08 5.17 -0.97
CA GLU A 103 -15.68 6.46 -0.40
C GLU A 103 -14.88 7.35 -1.36
N VAL A 104 -14.27 6.75 -2.40
CA VAL A 104 -13.42 7.44 -3.38
C VAL A 104 -13.82 7.12 -4.82
N ALA A 105 -15.08 6.73 -5.05
CA ALA A 105 -15.60 6.36 -6.37
C ALA A 105 -15.39 7.46 -7.45
N ASP A 106 -15.45 8.74 -7.05
CA ASP A 106 -15.23 9.90 -7.93
C ASP A 106 -13.81 10.46 -7.86
N ALA A 107 -12.92 9.88 -7.03
CA ALA A 107 -11.56 10.35 -6.89
C ALA A 107 -10.75 10.02 -8.16
N THR A 108 -9.82 10.91 -8.52
CA THR A 108 -8.94 10.71 -9.68
C THR A 108 -7.53 11.18 -9.37
N GLY A 109 -6.58 10.73 -10.20
CA GLY A 109 -5.18 11.13 -10.05
C GLY A 109 -4.63 10.76 -8.67
N TYR A 110 -4.05 11.74 -7.98
CA TYR A 110 -3.41 11.53 -6.69
C TYR A 110 -4.37 11.09 -5.58
N ASP A 111 -5.58 11.64 -5.53
CA ASP A 111 -6.52 11.30 -4.44
C ASP A 111 -6.95 9.82 -4.51
N LEU A 112 -7.14 9.32 -5.73
CA LEU A 112 -7.39 7.90 -5.99
C LEU A 112 -6.19 7.03 -5.58
N GLU A 113 -5.00 7.40 -6.06
CA GLU A 113 -3.76 6.68 -5.73
C GLU A 113 -3.56 6.60 -4.21
N ARG A 114 -3.69 7.74 -3.52
CA ARG A 114 -3.55 7.84 -2.08
C ARG A 114 -4.50 6.87 -1.37
N ALA A 115 -5.76 6.79 -1.80
CA ALA A 115 -6.75 5.90 -1.20
C ALA A 115 -6.44 4.41 -1.44
N ILE A 116 -5.98 4.06 -2.65
CA ILE A 116 -5.53 2.69 -2.96
C ILE A 116 -4.31 2.33 -2.09
N VAL A 117 -3.33 3.24 -2.00
CA VAL A 117 -2.10 3.04 -1.23
C VAL A 117 -2.39 2.93 0.28
N GLU A 118 -3.30 3.75 0.80
CA GLU A 118 -3.82 3.63 2.18
C GLU A 118 -4.44 2.25 2.42
N ARG A 119 -5.28 1.77 1.49
CA ARG A 119 -5.93 0.45 1.62
C ARG A 119 -4.95 -0.72 1.63
N ILE A 120 -3.87 -0.66 0.85
CA ILE A 120 -2.87 -1.73 0.84
C ILE A 120 -1.96 -1.69 2.06
N ALA A 121 -1.74 -0.51 2.65
CA ALA A 121 -1.04 -0.36 3.93
C ALA A 121 -1.85 -1.02 5.06
N ASP A 122 -3.16 -0.76 5.10
CA ASP A 122 -4.09 -1.42 6.01
C ASP A 122 -4.05 -2.95 5.87
N ALA A 123 -4.16 -3.45 4.62
CA ALA A 123 -4.11 -4.88 4.34
C ALA A 123 -2.78 -5.52 4.78
N TRP A 124 -1.67 -4.80 4.66
CA TRP A 124 -0.37 -5.24 5.18
C TRP A 124 -0.35 -5.30 6.71
N ILE A 125 -0.88 -4.27 7.40
CA ILE A 125 -1.00 -4.26 8.86
C ILE A 125 -1.85 -5.44 9.34
N LEU A 126 -2.93 -5.78 8.64
CA LEU A 126 -3.74 -6.97 8.94
C LEU A 126 -2.89 -8.25 8.89
N GLY A 127 -2.19 -8.49 7.78
CA GLY A 127 -1.32 -9.66 7.65
C GLY A 127 -0.29 -9.75 8.77
N ARG A 128 0.45 -8.65 8.99
CA ARG A 128 1.53 -8.57 9.98
C ARG A 128 1.05 -8.75 11.43
N SER A 129 -0.11 -8.18 11.77
CA SER A 129 -0.61 -8.19 13.14
C SER A 129 -1.46 -9.41 13.50
N VAL A 130 -2.20 -9.97 12.54
CA VAL A 130 -3.19 -11.04 12.78
C VAL A 130 -2.75 -12.40 12.26
N PHE A 131 -2.04 -12.46 11.13
CA PHE A 131 -1.75 -13.70 10.39
C PHE A 131 -0.27 -14.09 10.36
N ASP A 132 0.56 -13.42 11.16
CA ASP A 132 1.98 -13.73 11.31
C ASP A 132 2.79 -13.62 9.99
N THR A 133 2.28 -12.84 9.04
CA THR A 133 2.97 -12.49 7.79
C THR A 133 4.38 -11.99 8.10
N LEU A 134 5.37 -12.46 7.35
CA LEU A 134 6.77 -12.08 7.54
C LEU A 134 7.00 -10.60 7.20
N PRO A 135 7.95 -9.92 7.87
CA PRO A 135 8.34 -8.56 7.50
C PRO A 135 8.81 -8.50 6.05
N PHE A 136 8.40 -7.44 5.36
CA PHE A 136 8.85 -7.12 4.02
C PHE A 136 9.07 -5.60 3.97
N GLY A 137 10.33 -5.19 3.75
CA GLY A 137 10.79 -3.81 3.96
C GLY A 137 9.88 -2.75 3.32
N PRO A 138 9.61 -2.83 2.01
CA PRO A 138 8.83 -1.81 1.32
C PRO A 138 7.42 -1.59 1.92
N LEU A 139 6.71 -2.67 2.24
CA LEU A 139 5.36 -2.57 2.82
C LEU A 139 5.35 -2.22 4.31
N ASP A 140 6.35 -2.66 5.08
CA ASP A 140 6.54 -2.20 6.45
C ASP A 140 6.80 -0.68 6.46
N GLU A 141 7.66 -0.17 5.58
CA GLU A 141 7.94 1.26 5.47
C GLU A 141 6.70 2.09 5.12
N LEU A 142 5.94 1.62 4.12
CA LEU A 142 4.68 2.25 3.72
C LEU A 142 3.70 2.31 4.90
N SER A 143 3.50 1.19 5.59
CA SER A 143 2.48 1.07 6.63
C SER A 143 2.82 1.87 7.88
N TYR A 144 4.11 1.98 8.21
CA TYR A 144 4.56 2.87 9.28
C TYR A 144 4.44 4.34 8.89
N ALA A 145 4.68 4.70 7.63
CA ALA A 145 4.51 6.06 7.16
C ALA A 145 3.04 6.47 7.18
N GLU A 146 2.13 5.59 6.76
CA GLU A 146 0.68 5.77 6.90
C GLU A 146 0.29 5.97 8.37
N ASN A 147 0.63 5.01 9.24
CA ASN A 147 0.27 5.05 10.66
C ASN A 147 0.85 6.27 11.40
N ALA A 148 1.98 6.82 10.94
CA ALA A 148 2.59 8.03 11.50
C ALA A 148 2.06 9.35 10.91
N GLY A 149 1.13 9.29 9.94
CA GLY A 149 0.55 10.47 9.27
C GLY A 149 1.49 11.11 8.25
N PHE A 150 2.35 10.31 7.61
CA PHE A 150 3.32 10.69 6.60
C PHE A 150 3.07 10.05 5.22
N LEU A 151 1.91 9.44 4.99
CA LEU A 151 1.59 8.77 3.72
C LEU A 151 1.84 9.67 2.49
N ASP A 152 1.35 10.92 2.53
CA ASP A 152 1.52 11.83 1.40
C ASP A 152 3.00 12.15 1.14
N ALA A 153 3.75 12.41 2.22
CA ALA A 153 5.17 12.70 2.13
C ALA A 153 5.95 11.48 1.59
N TYR A 154 5.56 10.27 1.97
CA TYR A 154 6.11 9.02 1.46
C TYR A 154 5.88 8.90 -0.05
N ILE A 155 4.63 9.00 -0.51
CA ILE A 155 4.28 8.84 -1.94
C ILE A 155 5.01 9.91 -2.78
N PHE A 156 4.97 11.18 -2.38
CA PHE A 156 5.63 12.25 -3.12
C PHE A 156 7.15 12.18 -3.14
N THR A 157 7.76 11.51 -2.14
CA THR A 157 9.21 11.28 -2.12
C THR A 157 9.58 10.07 -2.99
N ALA A 158 8.80 9.00 -2.94
CA ALA A 158 9.01 7.79 -3.72
C ALA A 158 8.75 8.00 -5.22
N ARG A 159 7.76 8.84 -5.58
CA ARG A 159 7.30 9.07 -6.96
C ARG A 159 7.33 10.56 -7.32
N PRO A 160 8.52 11.18 -7.37
CA PRO A 160 8.65 12.64 -7.43
C PRO A 160 8.08 13.27 -8.72
N ASP A 161 8.00 12.50 -9.81
CA ASP A 161 7.64 12.98 -11.15
C ASP A 161 6.17 12.72 -11.52
N GLU A 162 5.46 11.84 -10.83
CA GLU A 162 4.12 11.39 -11.25
C GLU A 162 3.00 12.35 -10.81
N PHE A 163 3.15 12.98 -9.63
CA PHE A 163 2.10 13.80 -9.02
C PHE A 163 2.53 15.25 -8.81
N GLY A 164 3.24 15.85 -9.77
CA GLY A 164 3.90 17.15 -9.61
C GLY A 164 2.98 18.28 -9.13
N THR A 165 1.75 18.38 -9.65
CA THR A 165 0.76 19.39 -9.20
C THR A 165 0.32 19.15 -7.75
N ALA A 166 -0.16 17.94 -7.45
CA ALA A 166 -0.62 17.58 -6.10
C ALA A 166 0.50 17.73 -5.07
N ARG A 167 1.72 17.31 -5.40
CA ARG A 167 2.93 17.49 -4.59
C ARG A 167 3.21 18.95 -4.29
N THR A 168 3.12 19.82 -5.30
CA THR A 168 3.38 21.26 -5.14
C THR A 168 2.33 21.92 -4.25
N GLU A 169 1.06 21.56 -4.43
CA GLU A 169 -0.05 22.07 -3.62
C GLU A 169 0.06 21.59 -2.18
N TRP A 170 0.31 20.30 -1.98
CA TRP A 170 0.51 19.70 -0.66
C TRP A 170 1.71 20.35 0.05
N ALA A 171 2.85 20.52 -0.61
CA ALA A 171 4.04 21.14 -0.01
C ALA A 171 3.79 22.60 0.39
N ARG A 172 2.96 23.34 -0.36
CA ARG A 172 2.55 24.70 0.01
C ARG A 172 1.63 24.71 1.23
N ALA A 173 0.73 23.74 1.34
CA ALA A 173 -0.19 23.61 2.48
C ALA A 173 0.50 23.06 3.75
N ASN A 174 1.61 22.33 3.57
CA ASN A 174 2.30 21.56 4.61
C ASN A 174 3.80 21.95 4.70
N PRO A 175 4.13 23.22 5.01
CA PRO A 175 5.52 23.66 5.03
C PRO A 175 6.33 22.89 6.09
N GLY A 176 7.49 22.34 5.69
CA GLY A 176 8.40 21.59 6.57
C GLY A 176 8.07 20.10 6.76
N ARG A 177 6.90 19.65 6.28
CA ARG A 177 6.44 18.25 6.50
C ARG A 177 7.29 17.23 5.74
N VAL A 178 7.98 17.61 4.66
CA VAL A 178 8.93 16.74 3.94
C VAL A 178 10.18 16.49 4.80
N GLU A 179 10.72 17.53 5.41
CA GLU A 179 11.88 17.43 6.29
C GLU A 179 11.55 16.63 7.55
N GLU A 180 10.41 16.88 8.18
CA GLU A 180 9.90 16.10 9.32
C GLU A 180 9.77 14.61 8.96
N TYR A 181 9.14 14.31 7.82
CA TYR A 181 9.03 12.94 7.32
C TYR A 181 10.40 12.30 7.17
N ARG A 182 11.36 12.99 6.54
CA ARG A 182 12.69 12.45 6.29
C ARG A 182 13.47 12.18 7.59
N GLU A 183 13.39 13.09 8.55
CA GLU A 183 13.99 12.91 9.87
C GLU A 183 13.37 11.71 10.59
N TRP A 184 12.04 11.67 10.67
CA TRP A 184 11.29 10.54 11.24
C TRP A 184 11.65 9.21 10.56
N PHE A 185 11.73 9.17 9.24
CA PHE A 185 12.02 7.95 8.50
C PHE A 185 13.41 7.41 8.83
N ARG A 186 14.41 8.29 8.90
CA ARG A 186 15.79 7.92 9.26
C ARG A 186 15.88 7.40 10.69
N GLU A 187 15.19 8.02 11.62
CA GLU A 187 15.12 7.55 13.02
C GLU A 187 14.43 6.18 13.12
N THR A 188 13.41 5.96 12.30
CA THR A 188 12.56 4.76 12.34
C THR A 188 13.21 3.57 11.62
N PHE A 189 13.83 3.77 10.47
CA PHE A 189 14.35 2.71 9.59
C PHE A 189 15.87 2.70 9.45
N ASN A 190 16.57 3.69 9.99
CA ASN A 190 18.02 3.83 9.88
C ASN A 190 18.53 3.84 8.42
N GLN A 191 17.72 4.39 7.50
CA GLN A 191 18.05 4.56 6.09
C GLN A 191 17.31 5.76 5.47
N GLU A 192 17.67 6.11 4.23
CA GLU A 192 16.91 7.12 3.46
C GLU A 192 15.56 6.54 2.98
N PRO A 193 14.52 7.40 2.88
CA PRO A 193 13.24 6.98 2.34
C PRO A 193 13.36 6.56 0.86
N PRO A 194 12.42 5.74 0.36
CA PRO A 194 12.34 5.40 -1.06
C PRO A 194 12.37 6.64 -1.94
N GLY A 195 12.99 6.54 -3.12
CA GLY A 195 13.24 7.68 -4.02
C GLY A 195 14.45 8.55 -3.67
N LEU A 196 15.01 8.42 -2.45
CA LEU A 196 16.25 9.11 -2.03
C LEU A 196 17.41 8.15 -1.69
N ARG A 197 17.22 6.85 -1.95
CA ARG A 197 18.27 5.83 -1.81
C ARG A 197 19.24 5.95 -3.00
N ASN A 198 20.55 6.02 -2.73
CA ASN A 198 21.60 6.02 -3.76
C ASN A 198 22.02 4.59 -4.11
#